data_AF-A0A1V9F7M7-F1
#
_entry.id   AF-A0A1V9F7M7-F1
#
_cell.length_a   1.000
_cell.length_b   1.000
_cell.length_c   1.000
_cell.angle_alpha   90.00
_cell.angle_beta   90.00
_cell.angle_gamma   90.00
#
_symmetry.space_group_name_H-M   'P 1'
#
loop_
_entity.id
_entity.type
_entity.pdbx_description
1 polymer ?
#
loop_
_entity_poly.entity_id
_entity_poly.type
_entity_poly.pdbx_seq_one_letter_code
_entity_poly.pdbx_strand_id
1 'polypeptide(L)' 'MDGLTVISESIGYLYKLSNKTPILLDDVQKEFRADLQSFIIGETLTMQNGQIVIGNNLYNKWLEKIGTKGFDYEIDFKK' A
#
# COMPACT_ATOMS: atom_id res chain seq x y z
N MET A 1 -7.46 4.71 21.70
CA MET A 1 -6.45 4.91 20.64
C MET A 1 -6.89 6.13 19.86
N ASP A 2 -6.03 7.13 19.84
CA ASP A 2 -6.22 8.37 19.09
C ASP A 2 -6.12 8.04 17.59
N GLY A 3 -6.92 8.68 16.74
CA GLY A 3 -6.98 8.36 15.30
C GLY A 3 -5.64 8.59 14.61
N LEU A 4 -4.88 9.57 15.09
CA LEU A 4 -3.52 9.88 14.59
C LEU A 4 -2.51 8.76 14.87
N THR A 5 -2.64 8.07 16.00
CA THR A 5 -1.75 6.95 16.35
C THR A 5 -1.97 5.79 15.38
N VAL A 6 -3.23 5.47 15.07
CA VAL A 6 -3.59 4.38 14.14
C VAL A 6 -3.05 4.67 12.74
N ILE A 7 -3.22 5.90 12.25
CA ILE A 7 -2.71 6.30 10.93
C ILE A 7 -1.18 6.17 10.88
N SER A 8 -0.47 6.67 11.90
CA SER A 8 0.99 6.59 11.95
C SER A 8 1.50 5.15 12.01
N GLU A 9 0.83 4.27 12.75
CA GLU A 9 1.17 2.85 12.83
C GLU A 9 0.93 2.13 11.50
N SER A 10 -0.20 2.40 10.85
CA SER A 10 -0.52 1.81 9.55
C SER A 10 0.44 2.27 8.45
N ILE A 11 0.81 3.56 8.42
CA ILE A 11 1.86 4.05 7.49
C ILE A 11 3.19 3.37 7.81
N GLY A 12 3.55 3.25 9.09
CA GLY A 12 4.75 2.53 9.52
C GLY A 12 4.77 1.06 9.07
N TYR A 13 3.61 0.40 9.02
CA TYR A 13 3.47 -0.94 8.46
C TYR A 13 3.75 -0.98 6.95
N LEU A 14 3.21 -0.02 6.18
CA LEU A 14 3.45 0.07 4.74
C LEU A 14 4.94 0.26 4.42
N TYR A 15 5.65 1.12 5.16
CA TYR A 15 7.11 1.27 5.03
C TYR A 15 7.90 0.03 5.48
N LYS A 16 7.38 -0.78 6.41
CA LYS A 16 8.03 -2.06 6.73
C LYS A 16 7.84 -3.05 5.59
N LEU A 17 6.66 -3.06 4.97
CA LEU A 17 6.35 -3.96 3.86
C LEU A 17 7.22 -3.68 2.63
N SER A 18 7.67 -2.44 2.41
CA SER A 18 8.58 -2.12 1.29
C SER A 18 9.94 -2.83 1.37
N ASN A 19 10.32 -3.36 2.54
CA ASN A 19 11.54 -4.17 2.71
C ASN A 19 11.33 -5.66 2.38
N LYS A 20 10.08 -6.09 2.16
CA LYS A 20 9.76 -7.47 1.77
C LYS A 20 10.01 -7.65 0.28
N THR A 21 10.47 -8.83 -0.13
CA THR A 21 10.56 -9.21 -1.55
C THR A 21 10.14 -10.67 -1.70
N PRO A 22 9.08 -10.99 -2.47
CA PRO A 22 8.19 -10.07 -3.20
C PRO A 22 7.19 -9.35 -2.28
N ILE A 23 6.69 -8.19 -2.71
CA ILE A 23 5.55 -7.50 -2.09
C ILE A 23 4.27 -8.04 -2.72
N LEU A 24 3.42 -8.67 -1.92
CA LEU A 24 2.15 -9.21 -2.40
C LEU A 24 1.06 -8.15 -2.22
N LEU A 25 0.17 -8.01 -3.20
CA LEU A 25 -1.01 -7.13 -3.05
C LEU A 25 -1.84 -7.51 -1.82
N ASP A 26 -1.86 -8.80 -1.48
CA ASP A 26 -2.57 -9.31 -0.30
C ASP A 26 -1.90 -8.99 1.04
N ASP A 27 -0.61 -8.66 1.06
CA ASP A 27 0.06 -8.19 2.28
C ASP A 27 -0.34 -6.74 2.62
N VAL A 28 -0.87 -6.00 1.65
CA VAL A 28 -1.35 -4.62 1.87
C VAL A 28 -2.68 -4.67 2.61
N GLN A 29 -2.81 -3.89 3.67
CA GLN A 29 -4.04 -3.83 4.47
C GLN A 29 -5.21 -3.37 3.57
N LYS A 30 -6.40 -3.93 3.79
CA LYS A 30 -7.54 -3.82 2.85
C LYS A 30 -7.96 -2.38 2.61
N GLU A 31 -7.86 -1.55 3.65
CA GLU A 31 -8.14 -0.12 3.64
C GLU A 31 -7.27 0.66 2.64
N PHE A 32 -6.04 0.20 2.35
CA PHE A 32 -5.14 0.85 1.40
C PHE A 32 -5.17 0.24 0.00
N ARG A 33 -5.77 -0.94 -0.17
CA ARG A 33 -5.75 -1.67 -1.45
C ARG A 33 -6.41 -0.88 -2.56
N ALA A 34 -7.50 -0.17 -2.29
CA ALA A 34 -8.20 0.62 -3.30
C ALA A 34 -7.32 1.75 -3.86
N ASP A 35 -6.64 2.48 -2.98
CA ASP A 35 -5.70 3.54 -3.36
C ASP A 35 -4.52 2.99 -4.16
N LEU A 36 -3.90 1.91 -3.67
CA LEU A 36 -2.79 1.25 -4.37
C LEU A 36 -3.22 0.69 -5.73
N GLN A 37 -4.37 0.03 -5.81
CA GLN A 37 -4.90 -0.51 -7.05
C GLN A 37 -5.17 0.60 -8.06
N SER A 38 -5.74 1.72 -7.61
CA SER A 38 -5.96 2.91 -8.45
C SER A 38 -4.65 3.50 -8.95
N PHE A 39 -3.63 3.58 -8.08
CA PHE A 39 -2.30 4.07 -8.43
C PHE A 39 -1.58 3.22 -9.50
N ILE A 40 -1.75 1.90 -9.45
CA ILE A 40 -1.11 0.96 -10.40
C ILE A 40 -2.00 0.62 -11.60
N ILE A 41 -3.14 1.29 -11.81
CA ILE A 41 -3.95 1.10 -13.02
C ILE A 41 -3.10 1.43 -14.24
N GLY A 42 -3.01 0.46 -15.16
CA GLY A 42 -2.22 0.58 -16.39
C GLY A 42 -0.77 0.11 -16.26
N GLU A 43 -0.31 -0.22 -15.06
CA GLU A 43 1.01 -0.82 -14.84
C GLU A 43 1.00 -2.33 -15.07
N THR A 44 2.14 -2.89 -15.48
CA THR A 44 2.28 -4.35 -15.65
C THR A 44 2.55 -5.00 -14.30
N LEU A 45 1.62 -5.83 -13.83
CA LEU A 45 1.78 -6.62 -12.60
C LEU A 45 2.19 -8.05 -12.92
N THR A 46 2.97 -8.65 -12.02
CA THR A 46 3.42 -10.04 -12.14
C THR A 46 2.58 -10.92 -11.23
N MET A 47 2.27 -12.14 -11.66
CA MET A 47 1.65 -13.15 -10.81
C MET A 47 2.68 -14.24 -10.45
N GLN A 48 2.82 -14.55 -9.17
CA GLN A 48 3.67 -15.64 -8.67
C GLN A 48 2.84 -16.54 -7.76
N ASN A 49 2.82 -17.84 -8.03
CA ASN A 49 2.05 -18.82 -7.24
C ASN A 49 0.55 -18.44 -7.06
N GLY A 50 -0.06 -17.81 -8.06
CA GLY A 50 -1.45 -17.34 -7.99
C GLY A 50 -1.65 -16.03 -7.21
N GLN A 51 -0.58 -15.40 -6.73
CA GLN A 51 -0.62 -14.15 -6.00
C GLN A 51 -0.11 -12.99 -6.85
N ILE A 52 -0.78 -11.85 -6.77
CA ILE A 52 -0.36 -10.61 -7.45
C ILE A 52 0.85 -10.03 -6.70
N VAL A 53 1.96 -9.91 -7.42
CA VAL A 53 3.20 -9.31 -6.96
C VAL A 53 3.29 -7.88 -7.46
N ILE A 54 3.53 -6.96 -6.53
CA ILE A 54 3.82 -5.56 -6.83
C ILE A 54 5.34 -5.41 -6.84
N GLY A 55 5.87 -4.87 -7.95
CA GLY A 55 7.29 -4.58 -8.04
C GLY A 55 7.70 -3.53 -7.01
N ASN A 56 8.85 -3.72 -6.33
CA ASN A 56 9.32 -2.79 -5.30
C ASN A 56 9.35 -1.32 -5.76
N ASN A 57 9.74 -1.08 -7.01
CA ASN A 57 9.76 0.28 -7.57
C ASN A 57 8.35 0.92 -7.62
N LEU A 58 7.33 0.16 -8.02
CA LEU A 58 5.95 0.64 -8.06
C LEU A 58 5.43 0.92 -6.66
N TYR A 59 5.70 -0.01 -5.73
CA TYR A 59 5.29 0.15 -4.34
C TYR A 59 5.95 1.37 -3.69
N ASN A 60 7.25 1.58 -3.90
CA ASN A 60 7.96 2.74 -3.34
C ASN A 60 7.46 4.06 -3.91
N LYS A 61 7.18 4.14 -5.22
CA LYS A 61 6.57 5.33 -5.83
C LYS A 61 5.20 5.66 -5.24
N TRP A 62 4.42 4.62 -4.92
CA TRP A 62 3.15 4.79 -4.23
C TRP A 62 3.33 5.33 -2.80
N LEU A 63 4.28 4.79 -2.03
CA LEU A 63 4.61 5.31 -0.69
C LEU A 63 5.08 6.77 -0.72
N GLU A 64 5.92 7.14 -1.69
CA GLU A 64 6.36 8.53 -1.89
C GLU A 64 5.18 9.45 -2.23
N LYS A 65 4.25 8.98 -3.08
CA LYS A 65 3.00 9.69 -3.38
C LYS A 65 2.19 9.91 -2.11
N ILE A 66 2.01 8.89 -1.27
CA ILE A 66 1.28 9.02 0.00
C ILE A 66 1.98 10.01 0.93
N GLY A 67 3.30 9.93 1.06
CA GLY A 67 4.07 10.82 1.93
C GLY A 67 4.04 12.30 1.50
N THR A 68 3.84 12.57 0.20
CA THR A 68 3.85 13.93 -0.35
C THR A 68 2.46 14.51 -0.61
N LYS A 69 1.50 13.68 -1.02
CA LYS A 69 0.15 14.10 -1.46
C LYS A 69 -0.98 13.50 -0.62
N GLY A 70 -0.68 12.56 0.27
CA GLY A 70 -1.70 11.78 0.98
C GLY A 70 -2.36 10.72 0.10
N PHE A 71 -3.47 10.18 0.59
CA PHE A 71 -4.29 9.19 -0.13
C PHE A 71 -5.29 9.90 -1.06
N ASP A 72 -5.59 9.28 -2.21
CA ASP A 72 -6.64 9.75 -3.14
C ASP A 72 -8.04 9.31 -2.68
N TYR A 73 -8.10 8.35 -1.76
CA TYR A 73 -9.34 7.84 -1.18
C TYR A 73 -9.39 8.10 0.32
N GLU A 74 -10.60 8.27 0.84
CA GLU A 74 -10.83 8.28 2.28
C GLU A 74 -10.50 6.90 2.84
N ILE A 75 -9.48 6.84 3.71
CA ILE A 75 -9.08 5.61 4.37
C ILE A 75 -9.92 5.45 5.63
N ASP A 76 -10.92 4.57 5.57
CA ASP A 76 -11.74 4.21 6.73
C ASP A 76 -11.00 3.17 7.57
N PHE A 77 -10.34 3.64 8.62
CA PHE A 77 -9.77 2.80 9.68
C PHE A 77 -10.90 2.30 10.58
N LYS A 78 -11.73 1.38 10.07
CA LYS A 78 -12.76 0.75 10.89
C LYS A 78 -12.10 0.02 12.05
N LYS A 79 -12.55 0.40 13.24
CA LYS A 79 -12.08 -0.07 14.54
C LYS A 79 -12.58 -1.46 14.88
#